data_AF-A0A519QLQ0-F1
#
_entry.id   AF-A0A519QLQ0-F1
#
_cell.length_a   1.000
_cell.length_b   1.000
_cell.length_c   1.000
_cell.angle_alpha   90.00
_cell.angle_beta   90.00
_cell.angle_gamma   90.00
#
_symmetry.space_group_name_H-M   'P 1'
#
loop_
_entity.id
_entity.type
_entity.pdbx_description
1 polymer ?
#
loop_
_entity_poly.entity_id
_entity_poly.type
_entity_poly.pdbx_seq_one_letter_code
_entity_poly.pdbx_strand_id
1 'polypeptide(L)'
;MRRGGAVLFTLATALLASAPAAGQTPTASSLQPFTVEDMARLRDMTEPVFTADGQALIYVVTGKGDGDALQSDLWRVPWDGGAARALTHTGVASEWSPRPSDDGRFIAYLSDASDDAQLWVVPAAGGAGRRVSNLPGGISDYTLSPDGLSAVVVAEVGARVGQAEDAHTPIVIDRFQTREDGRDWLDDRRQHLFRVTLATGAAVQITHGDHDHWTPRWSPDGTRIAFVSKRCAEADRHICSDVYVIPAEGGEPTRISTHAGGDADPEWDAGGPEWSPDSKRLVWVQAGDERLTWYTPFQLAVADLETGRITHPAWIDRWFYSPQWSPDGRSILAMVEQDRDTWVARIDPATGAISYLTQGPRFASAFAAHGDRIAVLDSDPRTPARLDAVTPYRRVLADSNPWLAQRRLAEMQDVAVEHDGVVIQSLLTLPPDARPGARPPLIVRLHGGPVYQYSHEFMPDWQVYAAQGYAVLGV
;
A
#
# COMPACT_ATOMS: atom_id res chain seq x y z
N MET A 1 -13.03 87.15 22.44
CA MET A 1 -13.63 85.98 21.74
C MET A 1 -12.67 85.50 20.65
N ARG A 2 -12.55 84.16 20.48
CA ARG A 2 -11.71 83.38 19.52
C ARG A 2 -10.23 83.24 19.95
N ARG A 3 -9.92 82.20 20.74
CA ARG A 3 -9.55 80.80 20.39
C ARG A 3 -8.11 80.67 19.89
N GLY A 4 -7.25 80.19 20.78
CA GLY A 4 -5.90 79.70 20.50
C GLY A 4 -5.90 78.24 20.02
N GLY A 5 -4.86 77.88 19.28
CA GLY A 5 -4.51 76.50 18.93
C GLY A 5 -3.12 76.22 19.45
N ALA A 6 -3.00 75.21 20.31
CA ALA A 6 -1.73 74.63 20.74
C ALA A 6 -1.56 73.28 20.02
N VAL A 7 -0.40 73.09 19.39
CA VAL A 7 -0.01 71.86 18.72
C VAL A 7 0.64 70.92 19.76
N LEU A 8 0.05 69.74 19.95
CA LEU A 8 0.65 68.65 20.73
C LEU A 8 1.63 67.87 19.83
N PHE A 9 2.86 67.69 20.31
CA PHE A 9 3.80 66.69 19.80
C PHE A 9 3.62 65.38 20.57
N THR A 10 3.23 64.32 19.87
CA THR A 10 3.12 62.96 20.41
C THR A 10 4.46 62.23 20.23
N LEU A 11 5.12 61.85 21.33
CA LEU A 11 6.25 60.92 21.31
C LEU A 11 5.73 59.51 20.95
N ALA A 12 6.23 58.93 19.86
CA ALA A 12 6.01 57.53 19.52
C ALA A 12 7.10 56.67 20.16
N THR A 13 6.72 55.83 21.12
CA THR A 13 7.57 54.78 21.71
C THR A 13 7.64 53.60 20.74
N ALA A 14 8.82 53.34 20.18
CA ALA A 14 9.06 52.16 19.36
C ALA A 14 9.17 50.91 20.25
N LEU A 15 8.18 50.01 20.17
CA LEU A 15 8.32 48.64 20.68
C LEU A 15 9.25 47.86 19.75
N LEU A 16 10.43 47.49 20.23
CA LEU A 16 11.27 46.47 19.63
C LEU A 16 10.59 45.12 19.81
N ALA A 17 10.00 44.59 18.74
CA ALA A 17 9.54 43.22 18.68
C ALA A 17 10.76 42.28 18.70
N SER A 18 10.91 41.49 19.77
CA SER A 18 11.87 40.40 19.84
C SER A 18 11.51 39.33 18.82
N ALA A 19 12.36 39.14 17.81
CA ALA A 19 12.27 38.01 16.90
C ALA A 19 12.39 36.69 17.67
N PRO A 20 11.64 35.64 17.29
CA PRO A 20 11.82 34.32 17.89
C PRO A 20 13.22 33.82 17.57
N ALA A 21 13.94 33.37 18.60
CA ALA A 21 15.23 32.72 18.43
C ALA A 21 15.05 31.50 17.51
N ALA A 22 15.74 31.48 16.38
CA ALA A 22 15.88 30.29 15.56
C ALA A 22 16.45 29.17 16.44
N GLY A 23 15.67 28.11 16.65
CA GLY A 23 16.13 26.93 17.38
C GLY A 23 17.40 26.40 16.71
N GLN A 24 18.49 26.29 17.47
CA GLN A 24 19.72 25.70 16.98
C GLN A 24 19.44 24.24 16.60
N THR A 25 19.71 23.88 15.35
CA THR A 25 19.71 22.48 14.93
C THR A 25 20.70 21.71 15.80
N PRO A 26 20.30 20.62 16.48
CA PRO A 26 21.20 19.88 17.35
C PRO A 26 22.43 19.39 16.58
N THR A 27 23.60 19.49 17.22
CA THR A 27 24.84 18.91 16.70
C THR A 27 24.81 17.39 16.84
N ALA A 28 25.48 16.64 15.96
CA ALA A 28 25.45 15.18 15.96
C ALA A 28 25.87 14.51 17.31
N SER A 29 26.61 15.23 18.17
CA SER A 29 27.01 14.73 19.49
C SER A 29 25.93 14.80 20.57
N SER A 30 24.78 15.44 20.32
CA SER A 30 23.68 15.55 21.30
C SER A 30 22.51 14.59 21.03
N LEU A 31 22.54 13.87 19.89
CA LEU A 31 21.52 12.90 19.51
C LEU A 31 21.67 11.58 20.31
N GLN A 32 20.54 11.01 20.71
CA GLN A 32 20.51 9.73 21.44
C GLN A 32 20.66 8.55 20.47
N PRO A 33 21.34 7.45 20.84
CA PRO A 33 21.34 6.22 20.02
C PRO A 33 19.92 5.69 19.79
N PHE A 34 19.68 5.08 18.64
CA PHE A 34 18.44 4.33 18.37
C PHE A 34 18.41 3.03 19.17
N THR A 35 17.26 2.67 19.76
CA THR A 35 17.14 1.49 20.64
C THR A 35 16.02 0.53 20.21
N VAL A 36 15.92 -0.62 20.87
CA VAL A 36 14.81 -1.57 20.65
C VAL A 36 13.48 -0.95 21.07
N GLU A 37 13.46 -0.14 22.13
CA GLU A 37 12.26 0.59 22.56
C GLU A 37 11.81 1.61 21.51
N ASP A 38 12.75 2.19 20.76
CA ASP A 38 12.45 3.08 19.65
C ASP A 38 11.81 2.32 18.47
N MET A 39 12.19 1.06 18.22
CA MET A 39 11.51 0.21 17.22
C MET A 39 10.03 0.03 17.57
N ALA A 40 9.72 -0.26 18.84
CA ALA A 40 8.35 -0.44 19.31
C ALA A 40 7.50 0.86 19.28
N ARG A 41 8.14 2.02 19.04
CA ARG A 41 7.48 3.33 18.91
C ARG A 41 7.24 3.73 17.46
N LEU A 42 7.77 2.97 16.50
CA LEU A 42 7.56 3.26 15.09
C LEU A 42 6.08 3.15 14.75
N ARG A 43 5.69 4.01 13.81
CA ARG A 43 4.36 4.04 13.23
C ARG A 43 4.47 3.86 11.74
N ASP A 44 3.96 2.75 11.25
CA ASP A 44 3.97 2.42 9.83
C ASP A 44 2.80 3.12 9.15
N MET A 45 3.03 3.59 7.92
CA MET A 45 2.03 4.26 7.11
C MET A 45 1.78 3.39 5.88
N THR A 46 0.52 3.15 5.52
CA THR A 46 0.16 2.32 4.34
C THR A 46 -1.06 2.88 3.62
N GLU A 47 -1.34 2.32 2.43
CA GLU A 47 -2.60 2.48 1.69
C GLU A 47 -3.08 3.94 1.48
N PRO A 48 -2.23 4.83 0.91
CA PRO A 48 -2.67 6.18 0.60
C PRO A 48 -3.73 6.19 -0.50
N VAL A 49 -4.78 6.98 -0.31
CA VAL A 49 -5.84 7.23 -1.29
C VAL A 49 -6.25 8.70 -1.26
N PHE A 50 -6.59 9.29 -2.40
CA PHE A 50 -7.11 10.66 -2.44
C PHE A 50 -8.59 10.71 -2.03
N THR A 51 -9.00 11.80 -1.37
CA THR A 51 -10.42 12.18 -1.31
C THR A 51 -10.96 12.45 -2.72
N ALA A 52 -12.26 12.27 -2.94
CA ALA A 52 -12.87 12.43 -4.26
C ALA A 52 -12.65 13.83 -4.89
N ASP A 53 -12.55 14.87 -4.06
CA ASP A 53 -12.24 16.25 -4.48
C ASP A 53 -10.73 16.52 -4.70
N GLY A 54 -9.88 15.52 -4.44
CA GLY A 54 -8.42 15.59 -4.52
C GLY A 54 -7.76 16.46 -3.45
N GLN A 55 -8.50 17.06 -2.51
CA GLN A 55 -7.98 18.08 -1.58
C GLN A 55 -7.24 17.50 -0.37
N ALA A 56 -7.35 16.20 -0.13
CA ALA A 56 -6.65 15.51 0.94
C ALA A 56 -6.30 14.08 0.53
N LEU A 57 -5.38 13.48 1.26
CA LEU A 57 -5.20 12.04 1.28
C LEU A 57 -5.75 11.44 2.57
N ILE A 58 -6.25 10.23 2.44
CA ILE A 58 -6.51 9.30 3.53
C ILE A 58 -5.46 8.19 3.44
N TYR A 59 -5.01 7.70 4.58
CA TYR A 59 -4.00 6.65 4.68
C TYR A 59 -4.16 5.92 6.01
N VAL A 60 -3.55 4.76 6.14
CA VAL A 60 -3.58 3.96 7.37
C VAL A 60 -2.32 4.25 8.18
N VAL A 61 -2.44 4.35 9.50
CA VAL A 61 -1.29 4.40 10.41
C VAL A 61 -1.39 3.24 11.39
N THR A 62 -0.39 2.36 11.37
CA THR A 62 -0.25 1.24 12.30
C THR A 62 0.79 1.55 13.34
N GLY A 63 0.50 1.31 14.61
CA GLY A 63 1.49 1.46 15.69
C GLY A 63 1.01 0.81 16.97
N LYS A 64 1.69 1.07 18.09
CA LYS A 64 1.29 0.56 19.40
C LYS A 64 -0.12 1.04 19.79
N GLY A 65 -1.06 0.11 19.97
CA GLY A 65 -2.40 0.35 20.50
C GLY A 65 -2.47 0.25 22.03
N ASP A 66 -3.66 -0.03 22.57
CA ASP A 66 -3.80 -0.33 24.00
C ASP A 66 -3.18 -1.71 24.34
N GLY A 67 -2.28 -1.74 25.33
CA GLY A 67 -1.55 -2.95 25.69
C GLY A 67 -0.32 -3.19 24.79
N ASP A 68 -0.13 -4.44 24.35
CA ASP A 68 1.03 -4.88 23.56
C ASP A 68 0.71 -5.16 22.08
N ALA A 69 -0.55 -5.01 21.67
CA ALA A 69 -0.97 -5.23 20.28
C ALA A 69 -0.65 -4.01 19.39
N LEU A 70 -0.35 -4.29 18.12
CA LEU A 70 -0.37 -3.25 17.09
C LEU A 70 -1.81 -2.96 16.68
N GLN A 71 -2.02 -1.72 16.28
CA GLN A 71 -3.32 -1.21 15.93
C GLN A 71 -3.21 -0.23 14.76
N SER A 72 -4.18 -0.31 13.86
CA SER A 72 -4.28 0.56 12.68
C SER A 72 -5.50 1.48 12.75
N ASP A 73 -5.30 2.77 12.49
CA ASP A 73 -6.39 3.75 12.35
C ASP A 73 -6.28 4.47 11.00
N LEU A 74 -7.40 5.03 10.53
CA LEU A 74 -7.43 5.87 9.34
C LEU A 74 -7.01 7.31 9.68
N TRP A 75 -6.14 7.89 8.88
CA TRP A 75 -5.66 9.26 8.99
C TRP A 75 -5.97 10.06 7.74
N ARG A 76 -6.04 11.38 7.90
CA ARG A 76 -6.26 12.33 6.81
C ARG A 76 -5.25 13.46 6.87
N VAL A 77 -4.68 13.82 5.72
CA VAL A 77 -3.78 14.96 5.55
C VAL A 77 -4.20 15.85 4.37
N PRO A 78 -4.33 17.18 4.54
CA PRO A 78 -4.60 18.08 3.43
C PRO A 78 -3.46 18.12 2.40
N TRP A 79 -3.79 18.10 1.11
CA TRP A 79 -2.80 18.14 0.02
C TRP A 79 -1.94 19.41 0.04
N ASP A 80 -2.56 20.57 0.27
CA ASP A 80 -1.88 21.87 0.23
C ASP A 80 -1.04 22.17 1.48
N GLY A 81 -1.06 21.27 2.47
CA GLY A 81 -0.37 21.39 3.74
C GLY A 81 -1.34 21.63 4.90
N GLY A 82 -0.94 21.19 6.10
CA GLY A 82 -1.75 21.24 7.31
C GLY A 82 -1.42 20.08 8.22
N ALA A 83 -2.02 20.07 9.42
CA ALA A 83 -1.84 18.95 10.34
C ALA A 83 -2.60 17.71 9.83
N ALA A 84 -1.91 16.57 9.82
CA ALA A 84 -2.57 15.29 9.73
C ALA A 84 -3.44 15.05 10.97
N ARG A 85 -4.59 14.40 10.78
CA ARG A 85 -5.47 14.00 11.88
C ARG A 85 -6.01 12.61 11.66
N ALA A 86 -6.15 11.84 12.73
CA ALA A 86 -6.89 10.60 12.69
C ALA A 86 -8.40 10.86 12.45
N LEU A 87 -8.98 10.07 11.55
CA LEU A 87 -10.40 10.04 11.19
C LEU A 87 -11.17 9.05 12.06
N THR A 88 -10.51 7.96 12.42
CA THR A 88 -10.99 6.92 13.30
C THR A 88 -10.00 6.78 14.46
N HIS A 89 -10.51 6.29 15.59
CA HIS A 89 -9.75 6.08 16.82
C HIS A 89 -10.38 4.90 17.51
N THR A 90 -9.89 3.72 17.20
CA THR A 90 -10.25 2.52 17.96
C THR A 90 -9.22 2.39 19.10
N GLY A 91 -9.45 1.57 20.13
CA GLY A 91 -8.41 1.28 21.15
C GLY A 91 -7.88 -0.15 21.09
N VAL A 92 -8.64 -1.02 20.41
CA VAL A 92 -8.49 -2.48 20.45
C VAL A 92 -8.80 -3.15 19.12
N ALA A 93 -9.15 -2.37 18.09
CA ALA A 93 -9.52 -2.85 16.76
C ALA A 93 -8.58 -2.19 15.74
N SER A 94 -8.40 -2.79 14.58
CA SER A 94 -7.70 -2.24 13.44
C SER A 94 -8.68 -1.86 12.33
N GLU A 95 -8.28 -0.86 11.55
CA GLU A 95 -9.05 -0.31 10.44
C GLU A 95 -8.13 -0.09 9.24
N TRP A 96 -8.53 -0.58 8.06
CA TRP A 96 -7.70 -0.58 6.85
C TRP A 96 -8.55 -0.53 5.58
N SER A 97 -7.89 -0.48 4.42
CA SER A 97 -8.49 -0.40 3.08
C SER A 97 -9.47 0.75 2.90
N PRO A 98 -9.07 2.01 3.15
CA PRO A 98 -9.97 3.15 2.99
C PRO A 98 -10.36 3.37 1.52
N ARG A 99 -11.66 3.53 1.25
CA ARG A 99 -12.20 3.92 -0.07
C ARG A 99 -13.18 5.07 0.10
N PRO A 100 -12.80 6.31 -0.28
CA PRO A 100 -13.73 7.44 -0.30
C PRO A 100 -14.86 7.21 -1.31
N SER A 101 -16.06 7.66 -0.98
CA SER A 101 -17.15 7.71 -1.97
C SER A 101 -16.89 8.81 -2.99
N ASP A 102 -17.26 8.57 -4.26
CA ASP A 102 -17.07 9.54 -5.35
C ASP A 102 -17.81 10.86 -5.12
N ASP A 103 -18.90 10.83 -4.36
CA ASP A 103 -19.64 12.02 -3.93
C ASP A 103 -19.04 12.73 -2.69
N GLY A 104 -17.96 12.20 -2.13
CA GLY A 104 -17.23 12.76 -0.99
C GLY A 104 -17.97 12.74 0.34
N ARG A 105 -19.10 12.03 0.47
CA ARG A 105 -19.89 12.02 1.72
C ARG A 105 -19.32 11.10 2.79
N PHE A 106 -18.72 9.98 2.42
CA PHE A 106 -18.23 8.99 3.37
C PHE A 106 -16.93 8.33 2.91
N ILE A 107 -16.31 7.59 3.82
CA ILE A 107 -15.17 6.72 3.58
C ILE A 107 -15.60 5.33 4.02
N ALA A 108 -15.57 4.36 3.11
CA ALA A 108 -15.68 2.96 3.46
C ALA A 108 -14.31 2.41 3.88
N TYR A 109 -14.31 1.37 4.71
CA TYR A 109 -13.10 0.70 5.19
C TYR A 109 -13.44 -0.68 5.75
N LEU A 110 -12.42 -1.52 5.92
CA LEU A 110 -12.54 -2.77 6.67
C LEU A 110 -12.15 -2.55 8.13
N SER A 111 -12.84 -3.21 9.04
CA SER A 111 -12.50 -3.19 10.46
C SER A 111 -12.86 -4.49 11.15
N ASP A 112 -11.98 -4.92 12.06
CA ASP A 112 -12.13 -6.06 12.98
C ASP A 112 -12.75 -5.65 14.32
N ALA A 113 -13.43 -4.50 14.39
CA ALA A 113 -14.17 -4.07 15.59
C ALA A 113 -15.40 -4.97 15.92
N SER A 114 -15.62 -6.02 15.15
CA SER A 114 -16.56 -7.11 15.38
C SER A 114 -15.82 -8.46 15.43
N ASP A 115 -16.53 -9.55 15.70
CA ASP A 115 -15.92 -10.90 15.79
C ASP A 115 -15.10 -11.27 14.53
N ASP A 116 -15.55 -10.82 13.35
CA ASP A 116 -14.84 -10.91 12.08
C ASP A 116 -14.60 -9.50 11.49
N ALA A 117 -13.66 -9.38 10.55
CA ALA A 117 -13.49 -8.19 9.72
C ALA A 117 -14.74 -7.94 8.86
N GLN A 118 -15.28 -6.72 8.90
CA GLN A 118 -16.49 -6.35 8.15
C GLN A 118 -16.31 -5.04 7.41
N LEU A 119 -17.24 -4.72 6.51
CA LEU A 119 -17.31 -3.43 5.84
C LEU A 119 -17.94 -2.40 6.79
N TRP A 120 -17.27 -1.27 6.96
CA TRP A 120 -17.71 -0.11 7.73
C TRP A 120 -17.71 1.15 6.88
N VAL A 121 -18.45 2.16 7.32
CA VAL A 121 -18.40 3.51 6.76
C VAL A 121 -18.29 4.57 7.85
N VAL A 122 -17.54 5.63 7.59
CA VAL A 122 -17.44 6.83 8.43
C VAL A 122 -17.73 8.07 7.59
N PRO A 123 -18.38 9.13 8.13
CA PRO A 123 -18.50 10.39 7.40
C PRO A 123 -17.14 10.90 6.95
N ALA A 124 -17.04 11.52 5.77
CA ALA A 124 -15.76 12.01 5.24
C ALA A 124 -15.09 13.08 6.14
N ALA A 125 -15.89 13.77 6.96
CA ALA A 125 -15.39 14.69 7.97
C ALA A 125 -14.77 14.01 9.20
N GLY A 126 -14.93 12.69 9.35
CA GLY A 126 -14.67 11.92 10.57
C GLY A 126 -15.90 11.82 11.46
N GLY A 127 -15.87 10.92 12.44
CA GLY A 127 -16.97 10.67 13.37
C GLY A 127 -17.06 9.20 13.76
N ALA A 128 -18.21 8.79 14.28
CA ALA A 128 -18.46 7.39 14.60
C ALA A 128 -18.64 6.56 13.32
N GLY A 129 -17.89 5.46 13.21
CA GLY A 129 -18.08 4.46 12.17
C GLY A 129 -19.40 3.71 12.34
N ARG A 130 -19.98 3.28 11.22
CA ARG A 130 -21.15 2.41 11.17
C ARG A 130 -20.81 1.15 10.40
N ARG A 131 -20.99 0.01 11.03
CA ARG A 131 -20.93 -1.30 10.39
C ARG A 131 -21.99 -1.41 9.30
N VAL A 132 -21.58 -1.83 8.11
CA VAL A 132 -22.46 -2.02 6.95
C VAL A 132 -22.83 -3.48 6.78
N SER A 133 -21.87 -4.39 6.88
CA SER A 133 -22.07 -5.82 6.58
C SER A 133 -22.09 -6.72 7.81
N ASN A 134 -22.66 -7.91 7.64
CA ASN A 134 -22.57 -9.02 8.61
C ASN A 134 -22.50 -10.35 7.87
N LEU A 135 -21.39 -10.58 7.17
CA LEU A 135 -21.14 -11.84 6.47
C LEU A 135 -20.38 -12.80 7.39
N PRO A 136 -20.83 -14.06 7.53
CA PRO A 136 -20.11 -15.09 8.29
C PRO A 136 -18.68 -15.26 7.75
N GLY A 137 -17.68 -15.36 8.64
CA GLY A 137 -16.27 -15.52 8.25
C GLY A 137 -15.60 -14.23 7.75
N GLY A 138 -16.31 -13.10 7.81
CA GLY A 138 -15.74 -11.80 7.50
C GLY A 138 -15.59 -11.47 6.02
N ILE A 139 -14.93 -10.35 5.78
CA ILE A 139 -14.61 -9.79 4.47
C ILE A 139 -13.10 -9.57 4.39
N SER A 140 -12.48 -10.04 3.31
CA SER A 140 -11.03 -9.89 3.09
C SER A 140 -10.66 -8.72 2.18
N ASP A 141 -11.51 -8.35 1.23
CA ASP A 141 -11.30 -7.23 0.29
C ASP A 141 -12.64 -6.67 -0.20
N TYR A 142 -12.65 -5.45 -0.73
CA TYR A 142 -13.84 -4.87 -1.33
C TYR A 142 -13.53 -3.73 -2.32
N THR A 143 -14.55 -3.40 -3.11
CA THR A 143 -14.58 -2.21 -3.99
C THR A 143 -15.95 -1.54 -3.89
N LEU A 144 -15.98 -0.20 -3.92
CA LEU A 144 -17.23 0.57 -3.93
C LEU A 144 -17.77 0.71 -5.35
N SER A 145 -19.10 0.75 -5.47
CA SER A 145 -19.72 1.17 -6.72
C SER A 145 -19.49 2.67 -6.96
N PRO A 146 -19.36 3.13 -8.23
CA PRO A 146 -19.18 4.55 -8.54
C PRO A 146 -20.30 5.46 -8.03
N ASP A 147 -21.52 4.93 -7.90
CA ASP A 147 -22.67 5.66 -7.33
C ASP A 147 -22.65 5.75 -5.80
N GLY A 148 -21.73 5.06 -5.12
CA GLY A 148 -21.62 5.02 -3.66
C GLY A 148 -22.81 4.35 -2.95
N LEU A 149 -23.61 3.54 -3.65
CA LEU A 149 -24.78 2.85 -3.08
C LEU A 149 -24.51 1.40 -2.70
N SER A 150 -23.50 0.78 -3.31
CA SER A 150 -23.14 -0.62 -3.12
C SER A 150 -21.64 -0.80 -2.92
N ALA A 151 -21.25 -1.98 -2.42
CA ALA A 151 -19.89 -2.50 -2.51
C ALA A 151 -19.94 -3.90 -3.11
N VAL A 152 -18.89 -4.30 -3.84
CA VAL A 152 -18.57 -5.72 -4.02
C VAL A 152 -17.52 -6.09 -3.00
N VAL A 153 -17.78 -7.12 -2.21
CA VAL A 153 -16.92 -7.61 -1.13
C VAL A 153 -16.49 -9.05 -1.43
N VAL A 154 -15.33 -9.45 -0.93
CA VAL A 154 -14.83 -10.83 -0.97
C VAL A 154 -15.10 -11.49 0.38
N ALA A 155 -15.83 -12.60 0.40
CA ALA A 155 -16.15 -13.35 1.61
C ALA A 155 -16.11 -14.87 1.34
N GLU A 156 -15.84 -15.66 2.39
CA GLU A 156 -15.79 -17.12 2.27
C GLU A 156 -17.20 -17.74 2.16
N VAL A 157 -17.29 -18.84 1.41
CA VAL A 157 -18.44 -19.75 1.38
C VAL A 157 -17.93 -21.17 1.54
N GLY A 158 -18.55 -21.94 2.43
CA GLY A 158 -18.19 -23.32 2.72
C GLY A 158 -18.97 -23.84 3.92
N ALA A 159 -18.94 -25.15 4.17
CA ALA A 159 -19.81 -25.81 5.16
C ALA A 159 -19.59 -25.31 6.59
N ARG A 160 -18.40 -24.77 6.91
CA ARG A 160 -18.00 -24.35 8.26
C ARG A 160 -17.74 -22.85 8.41
N VAL A 161 -17.99 -22.06 7.36
CA VAL A 161 -17.77 -20.60 7.43
C VAL A 161 -18.65 -19.97 8.52
N GLY A 162 -18.03 -19.19 9.41
CA GLY A 162 -18.68 -18.53 10.55
C GLY A 162 -19.15 -19.47 11.67
N GLN A 163 -18.71 -20.73 11.66
CA GLN A 163 -18.92 -21.66 12.77
C GLN A 163 -17.71 -21.66 13.70
N ALA A 164 -17.94 -21.89 15.00
CA ALA A 164 -16.85 -22.07 15.96
C ALA A 164 -16.05 -23.33 15.60
N GLU A 165 -14.72 -23.25 15.75
CA GLU A 165 -13.86 -24.41 15.54
C GLU A 165 -14.16 -25.52 16.56
N ASP A 166 -14.33 -26.75 16.07
CA ASP A 166 -14.34 -27.95 16.91
C ASP A 166 -13.08 -28.77 16.65
N ALA A 167 -12.18 -28.78 17.64
CA ALA A 167 -10.90 -29.49 17.62
C ALA A 167 -11.02 -31.01 17.43
N HIS A 168 -12.21 -31.60 17.58
CA HIS A 168 -12.46 -33.03 17.37
C HIS A 168 -12.92 -33.36 15.95
N THR A 169 -13.19 -32.35 15.12
CA THR A 169 -13.58 -32.56 13.72
C THR A 169 -12.40 -33.19 12.97
N PRO A 170 -12.57 -34.37 12.34
CA PRO A 170 -11.52 -34.94 11.51
C PRO A 170 -11.14 -33.99 10.37
N ILE A 171 -9.84 -33.83 10.14
CA ILE A 171 -9.35 -33.09 8.97
C ILE A 171 -9.41 -34.05 7.77
N VAL A 172 -10.20 -33.67 6.77
CA VAL A 172 -10.27 -34.37 5.49
C VAL A 172 -9.36 -33.65 4.51
N ILE A 173 -8.39 -34.36 3.94
CA ILE A 173 -7.44 -33.82 2.98
C ILE A 173 -7.70 -34.49 1.62
N ASP A 174 -8.23 -33.73 0.69
CA ASP A 174 -8.49 -34.12 -0.71
C ASP A 174 -7.82 -33.16 -1.72
N ARG A 175 -7.11 -32.16 -1.21
CA ARG A 175 -6.35 -31.14 -1.95
C ARG A 175 -4.86 -31.49 -2.05
N PHE A 176 -4.21 -31.00 -3.11
CA PHE A 176 -2.76 -31.11 -3.24
C PHE A 176 -2.05 -30.12 -2.32
N GLN A 177 -2.56 -28.88 -2.27
CA GLN A 177 -2.14 -27.90 -1.27
C GLN A 177 -3.01 -28.13 -0.04
N THR A 178 -2.38 -28.58 1.05
CA THR A 178 -3.12 -29.00 2.26
C THR A 178 -3.24 -27.87 3.28
N ARG A 179 -2.34 -26.89 3.21
CA ARG A 179 -2.23 -25.77 4.13
C ARG A 179 -1.76 -24.50 3.41
N GLU A 180 -2.07 -23.36 3.98
CA GLU A 180 -1.67 -22.04 3.49
C GLU A 180 -1.18 -21.18 4.67
N ASP A 181 -0.23 -20.27 4.43
CA ASP A 181 0.22 -19.40 5.52
C ASP A 181 -0.89 -18.42 5.91
N GLY A 182 -1.06 -18.18 7.20
CA GLY A 182 -2.23 -17.44 7.73
C GLY A 182 -3.57 -18.19 7.64
N ARG A 183 -3.63 -19.32 6.92
CA ARG A 183 -4.84 -20.16 6.78
C ARG A 183 -4.47 -21.63 6.95
N ASP A 184 -4.60 -22.14 8.18
CA ASP A 184 -4.11 -23.47 8.60
C ASP A 184 -4.47 -24.61 7.63
N TRP A 185 -5.60 -25.29 7.79
CA TRP A 185 -6.01 -26.37 6.89
C TRP A 185 -6.93 -25.86 5.78
N LEU A 186 -6.58 -26.18 4.54
CA LEU A 186 -7.45 -25.92 3.40
C LEU A 186 -8.56 -26.97 3.31
N ASP A 187 -9.79 -26.48 3.11
CA ASP A 187 -11.01 -27.28 3.05
C ASP A 187 -11.92 -26.83 1.89
N ASP A 188 -13.23 -27.03 2.04
CA ASP A 188 -14.25 -26.69 1.04
C ASP A 188 -14.53 -25.18 0.93
N ARG A 189 -13.90 -24.36 1.76
CA ARG A 189 -14.10 -22.91 1.74
C ARG A 189 -13.51 -22.28 0.49
N ARG A 190 -14.31 -21.44 -0.18
CA ARG A 190 -13.92 -20.63 -1.33
C ARG A 190 -14.26 -19.17 -1.12
N GLN A 191 -13.39 -18.29 -1.56
CA GLN A 191 -13.65 -16.85 -1.60
C GLN A 191 -14.54 -16.50 -2.79
N HIS A 192 -15.64 -15.81 -2.52
CA HIS A 192 -16.60 -15.37 -3.52
C HIS A 192 -16.90 -13.88 -3.39
N LEU A 193 -17.35 -13.32 -4.50
CA LEU A 193 -17.83 -11.95 -4.57
C LEU A 193 -19.29 -11.86 -4.13
N PHE A 194 -19.57 -10.91 -3.26
CA PHE A 194 -20.92 -10.53 -2.84
C PHE A 194 -21.15 -9.05 -3.11
N ARG A 195 -22.31 -8.70 -3.66
CA ARG A 195 -22.76 -7.30 -3.71
C ARG A 195 -23.50 -6.96 -2.43
N VAL A 196 -23.06 -5.93 -1.72
CA VAL A 196 -23.63 -5.42 -0.48
C VAL A 196 -24.26 -4.05 -0.73
N THR A 197 -25.54 -3.88 -0.40
CA THR A 197 -26.20 -2.56 -0.41
C THR A 197 -25.84 -1.78 0.86
N LEU A 198 -25.19 -0.62 0.73
CA LEU A 198 -24.60 0.10 1.88
C LEU A 198 -25.63 0.64 2.88
N ALA A 199 -26.85 0.91 2.40
CA ALA A 199 -27.93 1.46 3.21
C ALA A 199 -28.55 0.41 4.15
N THR A 200 -28.63 -0.85 3.72
CA THR A 200 -29.33 -1.93 4.44
C THR A 200 -28.41 -3.02 4.96
N GLY A 201 -27.20 -3.13 4.41
CA GLY A 201 -26.30 -4.27 4.65
C GLY A 201 -26.73 -5.56 3.94
N ALA A 202 -27.75 -5.51 3.07
CA ALA A 202 -28.21 -6.67 2.34
C ALA A 202 -27.12 -7.15 1.37
N ALA A 203 -26.77 -8.44 1.43
CA ALA A 203 -25.72 -9.04 0.64
C ALA A 203 -26.29 -10.11 -0.30
N VAL A 204 -25.82 -10.12 -1.55
CA VAL A 204 -26.17 -11.12 -2.56
C VAL A 204 -24.88 -11.66 -3.17
N GLN A 205 -24.69 -12.97 -3.16
CA GLN A 205 -23.56 -13.62 -3.82
C GLN A 205 -23.70 -13.47 -5.35
N ILE A 206 -22.64 -13.04 -6.03
CA ILE A 206 -22.67 -12.80 -7.49
C ILE A 206 -21.73 -13.72 -8.29
N THR A 207 -20.87 -14.48 -7.60
CA THR A 207 -20.00 -15.51 -8.21
C THR A 207 -20.20 -16.85 -7.51
N HIS A 208 -20.07 -17.95 -8.24
CA HIS A 208 -20.27 -19.31 -7.73
C HIS A 208 -19.24 -20.28 -8.31
N GLY A 209 -19.25 -21.51 -7.82
CA GLY A 209 -18.39 -22.60 -8.28
C GLY A 209 -17.26 -22.92 -7.30
N ASP A 210 -16.42 -23.89 -7.67
CA ASP A 210 -15.35 -24.40 -6.82
C ASP A 210 -14.02 -23.66 -7.07
N HIS A 211 -14.07 -22.33 -7.03
CA HIS A 211 -12.92 -21.47 -7.31
C HIS A 211 -12.94 -20.25 -6.41
N ASP A 212 -11.76 -19.79 -6.02
CA ASP A 212 -11.59 -18.53 -5.30
C ASP A 212 -11.65 -17.32 -6.26
N HIS A 213 -12.04 -16.18 -5.70
CA HIS A 213 -12.26 -14.91 -6.40
C HIS A 213 -11.68 -13.77 -5.57
N TRP A 214 -10.76 -13.00 -6.16
CA TRP A 214 -9.97 -11.98 -5.46
C TRP A 214 -9.96 -10.62 -6.16
N THR A 215 -9.50 -9.62 -5.42
CA THR A 215 -9.18 -8.27 -5.91
C THR A 215 -10.26 -7.66 -6.82
N PRO A 216 -11.53 -7.61 -6.40
CA PRO A 216 -12.58 -7.04 -7.23
C PRO A 216 -12.32 -5.55 -7.50
N ARG A 217 -12.59 -5.11 -8.72
CA ARG A 217 -12.57 -3.70 -9.14
C ARG A 217 -13.81 -3.36 -9.96
N TRP A 218 -14.57 -2.39 -9.49
CA TRP A 218 -15.74 -1.90 -10.21
C TRP A 218 -15.31 -1.09 -11.43
N SER A 219 -15.96 -1.29 -12.58
CA SER A 219 -15.75 -0.43 -13.74
C SER A 219 -16.23 0.99 -13.45
N PRO A 220 -15.55 2.04 -13.95
CA PRO A 220 -15.99 3.43 -13.76
C PRO A 220 -17.43 3.72 -14.23
N ASP A 221 -17.92 2.98 -15.24
CA ASP A 221 -19.30 3.08 -15.73
C ASP A 221 -20.35 2.37 -14.84
N GLY A 222 -19.93 1.67 -13.80
CA GLY A 222 -20.81 0.99 -12.85
C GLY A 222 -21.36 -0.37 -13.32
N THR A 223 -21.04 -0.82 -14.54
CA THR A 223 -21.73 -1.95 -15.17
C THR A 223 -21.08 -3.32 -14.96
N ARG A 224 -19.78 -3.36 -14.64
CA ARG A 224 -18.97 -4.59 -14.62
C ARG A 224 -18.01 -4.60 -13.45
N ILE A 225 -17.59 -5.81 -13.05
CA ILE A 225 -16.57 -6.06 -12.05
C ILE A 225 -15.44 -6.85 -12.71
N ALA A 226 -14.22 -6.35 -12.64
CA ALA A 226 -13.02 -7.13 -12.92
C ALA A 226 -12.56 -7.80 -11.63
N PHE A 227 -12.06 -9.03 -11.72
CA PHE A 227 -11.57 -9.78 -10.57
C PHE A 227 -10.58 -10.86 -11.02
N VAL A 228 -9.85 -11.44 -10.07
CA VAL A 228 -8.90 -12.53 -10.33
C VAL A 228 -9.49 -13.84 -9.84
N SER A 229 -9.32 -14.92 -10.61
CA SER A 229 -9.77 -16.25 -10.19
C SER A 229 -8.88 -17.34 -10.75
N LYS A 230 -8.73 -18.43 -10.00
CA LYS A 230 -7.91 -19.58 -10.35
C LYS A 230 -8.81 -20.73 -10.79
N ARG A 231 -8.96 -20.92 -12.10
CA ARG A 231 -9.92 -21.88 -12.69
C ARG A 231 -9.27 -22.99 -13.53
N CYS A 232 -7.95 -23.12 -13.48
CA CYS A 232 -7.27 -24.17 -14.22
C CYS A 232 -7.46 -25.56 -13.56
N ALA A 233 -7.25 -26.62 -14.34
CA ALA A 233 -7.26 -27.98 -13.82
C ALA A 233 -6.12 -28.18 -12.82
N GLU A 234 -6.37 -28.92 -11.74
CA GLU A 234 -5.41 -29.13 -10.65
C GLU A 234 -4.84 -27.81 -10.08
N ALA A 235 -5.70 -26.81 -9.87
CA ALA A 235 -5.33 -25.45 -9.46
C ALA A 235 -4.26 -25.39 -8.36
N ASP A 236 -4.33 -26.24 -7.33
CA ASP A 236 -3.34 -26.34 -6.25
C ASP A 236 -1.90 -26.61 -6.71
N ARG A 237 -1.70 -27.07 -7.94
CA ARG A 237 -0.39 -27.46 -8.50
C ARG A 237 0.18 -26.43 -9.48
N HIS A 238 -0.56 -25.37 -9.78
CA HIS A 238 -0.26 -24.43 -10.85
C HIS A 238 -0.37 -22.98 -10.38
N ILE A 239 0.31 -22.08 -11.06
CA ILE A 239 0.18 -20.64 -10.85
C ILE A 239 -0.54 -20.11 -12.08
N CYS A 240 -1.88 -20.14 -12.01
CA CYS A 240 -2.79 -20.01 -13.15
C CYS A 240 -3.97 -19.08 -12.82
N SER A 241 -3.71 -18.06 -12.01
CA SER A 241 -4.64 -16.96 -11.78
C SER A 241 -4.89 -16.23 -13.10
N ASP A 242 -6.15 -15.94 -13.40
CA ASP A 242 -6.56 -15.21 -14.60
C ASP A 242 -7.44 -14.02 -14.23
N VAL A 243 -7.42 -12.98 -15.08
CA VAL A 243 -8.34 -11.84 -14.98
C VAL A 243 -9.68 -12.21 -15.65
N TYR A 244 -10.77 -12.02 -14.90
CA TYR A 244 -12.14 -12.20 -15.36
C TYR A 244 -12.94 -10.90 -15.24
N VAL A 245 -14.00 -10.80 -16.03
CA VAL A 245 -15.00 -9.74 -15.94
C VAL A 245 -16.40 -10.34 -15.85
N ILE A 246 -17.22 -9.83 -14.94
CA ILE A 246 -18.63 -10.22 -14.74
C ILE A 246 -19.52 -8.97 -14.73
N PRO A 247 -20.80 -9.05 -15.16
CA PRO A 247 -21.75 -7.97 -14.92
C PRO A 247 -21.88 -7.65 -13.41
N ALA A 248 -22.07 -6.38 -13.07
CA ALA A 248 -22.17 -5.94 -11.66
C ALA A 248 -23.36 -6.55 -10.89
N GLU A 249 -24.38 -7.01 -11.61
CA GLU A 249 -25.54 -7.72 -11.06
C GLU A 249 -25.31 -9.24 -10.92
N GLY A 250 -24.14 -9.74 -11.31
CA GLY A 250 -23.81 -11.17 -11.37
C GLY A 250 -24.13 -11.82 -12.72
N GLY A 251 -23.83 -13.11 -12.84
CA GLY A 251 -23.98 -13.88 -14.08
C GLY A 251 -22.72 -14.69 -14.41
N GLU A 252 -22.60 -15.09 -15.68
CA GLU A 252 -21.43 -15.86 -16.14
C GLU A 252 -20.21 -14.95 -16.36
N PRO A 253 -19.07 -15.21 -15.70
CA PRO A 253 -17.84 -14.46 -15.94
C PRO A 253 -17.22 -14.76 -17.31
N THR A 254 -16.67 -13.72 -17.93
CA THR A 254 -15.85 -13.83 -19.14
C THR A 254 -14.37 -13.77 -18.75
N ARG A 255 -13.58 -14.75 -19.19
CA ARG A 255 -12.12 -14.75 -19.03
C ARG A 255 -11.50 -13.72 -19.98
N ILE A 256 -10.66 -12.84 -19.46
CA ILE A 256 -9.98 -11.79 -20.23
C ILE A 256 -8.55 -12.18 -20.55
N SER A 257 -7.77 -12.60 -19.54
CA SER A 257 -6.38 -13.01 -19.75
C SER A 257 -6.29 -14.49 -20.16
N THR A 258 -5.25 -14.85 -20.92
CA THR A 258 -5.05 -16.21 -21.44
C THR A 258 -3.62 -16.70 -21.29
N HIS A 259 -2.85 -16.04 -20.42
CA HIS A 259 -1.49 -16.44 -20.10
C HIS A 259 -1.49 -17.79 -19.37
N ALA A 260 -0.39 -18.53 -19.50
CA ALA A 260 -0.27 -19.83 -18.84
C ALA A 260 0.17 -19.71 -17.38
N GLY A 261 0.93 -18.66 -17.04
CA GLY A 261 1.28 -18.30 -15.68
C GLY A 261 0.23 -17.40 -15.03
N GLY A 262 0.53 -16.86 -13.84
CA GLY A 262 -0.39 -16.01 -13.10
C GLY A 262 -0.57 -14.61 -13.71
N ASP A 263 -1.82 -14.13 -13.70
CA ASP A 263 -2.20 -12.76 -14.02
C ASP A 263 -2.81 -12.11 -12.78
N ALA A 264 -2.21 -11.01 -12.31
CA ALA A 264 -2.61 -10.30 -11.09
C ALA A 264 -2.72 -11.24 -9.87
N ASP A 265 -1.73 -12.11 -9.70
CA ASP A 265 -1.75 -13.11 -8.66
C ASP A 265 -1.82 -12.47 -7.26
N PRO A 266 -2.85 -12.78 -6.45
CA PRO A 266 -3.01 -12.20 -5.12
C PRO A 266 -1.91 -12.60 -4.14
N GLU A 267 -1.18 -13.69 -4.39
CA GLU A 267 -0.09 -14.13 -3.50
C GLU A 267 1.15 -13.22 -3.57
N TRP A 268 1.28 -12.40 -4.62
CA TRP A 268 2.52 -11.66 -4.91
C TRP A 268 2.45 -10.17 -4.61
N ASP A 269 1.31 -9.70 -4.08
CA ASP A 269 1.05 -8.29 -3.73
C ASP A 269 1.48 -7.28 -4.82
N ALA A 270 1.35 -7.68 -6.09
CA ALA A 270 1.73 -6.87 -7.24
C ALA A 270 0.57 -5.99 -7.74
N GLY A 271 -0.56 -5.99 -7.04
CA GLY A 271 -1.78 -5.26 -7.35
C GLY A 271 -2.79 -6.06 -8.20
N GLY A 272 -4.06 -5.69 -8.08
CA GLY A 272 -5.17 -6.25 -8.87
C GLY A 272 -5.36 -5.59 -10.25
N PRO A 273 -6.31 -6.07 -11.06
CA PRO A 273 -6.61 -5.51 -12.38
C PRO A 273 -7.30 -4.14 -12.29
N GLU A 274 -6.75 -3.09 -12.90
CA GLU A 274 -7.30 -1.73 -12.84
C GLU A 274 -7.97 -1.29 -14.16
N TRP A 275 -9.12 -0.64 -14.05
CA TRP A 275 -9.89 -0.14 -15.19
C TRP A 275 -9.34 1.17 -15.73
N SER A 276 -9.38 1.32 -17.06
CA SER A 276 -9.24 2.65 -17.66
C SER A 276 -10.47 3.50 -17.33
N PRO A 277 -10.34 4.85 -17.23
CA PRO A 277 -11.45 5.73 -16.87
C PRO A 277 -12.68 5.64 -17.78
N ASP A 278 -12.51 5.20 -19.03
CA ASP A 278 -13.58 4.99 -19.99
C ASP A 278 -14.21 3.58 -19.95
N SER A 279 -13.79 2.73 -19.00
CA SER A 279 -14.24 1.34 -18.83
C SER A 279 -13.96 0.41 -20.04
N LYS A 280 -13.07 0.80 -20.96
CA LYS A 280 -12.79 0.01 -22.18
C LYS A 280 -11.56 -0.87 -22.09
N ARG A 281 -10.65 -0.58 -21.17
CA ARG A 281 -9.39 -1.30 -21.01
C ARG A 281 -9.18 -1.72 -19.57
N LEU A 282 -8.39 -2.77 -19.40
CA LEU A 282 -7.85 -3.21 -18.12
C LEU A 282 -6.33 -3.19 -18.20
N VAL A 283 -5.66 -2.84 -17.10
CA VAL A 283 -4.23 -3.05 -16.90
C VAL A 283 -4.00 -3.94 -15.69
N TRP A 284 -3.02 -4.83 -15.76
CA TRP A 284 -2.58 -5.65 -14.64
C TRP A 284 -1.10 -6.03 -14.79
N VAL A 285 -0.56 -6.69 -13.78
CA VAL A 285 0.76 -7.32 -13.79
C VAL A 285 0.64 -8.80 -14.16
N GLN A 286 1.36 -9.20 -15.20
CA GLN A 286 1.41 -10.57 -15.69
C GLN A 286 2.74 -11.21 -15.27
N ALA A 287 2.68 -12.41 -14.69
CA ALA A 287 3.83 -13.24 -14.36
C ALA A 287 4.53 -13.80 -15.61
N GLY A 288 5.74 -14.33 -15.44
CA GLY A 288 6.38 -15.14 -16.49
C GLY A 288 5.87 -16.58 -16.55
N ASP A 289 6.73 -17.49 -17.02
CA ASP A 289 6.46 -18.93 -17.03
C ASP A 289 6.36 -19.45 -15.59
N GLU A 290 5.29 -20.18 -15.25
CA GLU A 290 5.07 -20.71 -13.89
C GLU A 290 6.26 -21.54 -13.37
N ARG A 291 7.02 -22.19 -14.27
CA ARG A 291 8.20 -22.99 -13.91
C ARG A 291 9.40 -22.14 -13.49
N LEU A 292 9.39 -20.88 -13.89
CA LEU A 292 10.40 -19.87 -13.59
C LEU A 292 9.81 -18.72 -12.76
N THR A 293 8.63 -18.93 -12.15
CA THR A 293 7.85 -17.97 -11.37
C THR A 293 8.69 -16.96 -10.58
N TRP A 294 9.70 -17.45 -9.85
CA TRP A 294 10.52 -16.59 -8.99
C TRP A 294 11.52 -15.72 -9.79
N TYR A 295 11.96 -16.17 -10.96
CA TYR A 295 13.06 -15.55 -11.72
C TYR A 295 12.58 -14.68 -12.89
N THR A 296 11.31 -14.76 -13.25
CA THR A 296 10.75 -13.98 -14.36
C THR A 296 10.10 -12.70 -13.83
N PRO A 297 10.45 -11.52 -14.37
CA PRO A 297 9.90 -10.27 -13.87
C PRO A 297 8.42 -10.13 -14.21
N PHE A 298 7.67 -9.46 -13.33
CA PHE A 298 6.28 -9.11 -13.60
C PHE A 298 6.22 -7.99 -14.61
N GLN A 299 5.43 -8.18 -15.66
CA GLN A 299 5.32 -7.24 -16.77
C GLN A 299 3.91 -6.66 -16.84
N LEU A 300 3.80 -5.44 -17.36
CA LEU A 300 2.48 -4.85 -17.61
C LEU A 300 1.76 -5.59 -18.74
N ALA A 301 0.49 -5.89 -18.53
CA ALA A 301 -0.43 -6.35 -19.57
C ALA A 301 -1.63 -5.39 -19.63
N VAL A 302 -2.04 -5.06 -20.85
CA VAL A 302 -3.17 -4.17 -21.12
C VAL A 302 -4.13 -4.86 -22.08
N ALA A 303 -5.37 -5.09 -21.65
CA ALA A 303 -6.44 -5.60 -22.50
C ALA A 303 -7.31 -4.47 -23.03
N ASP A 304 -7.65 -4.53 -24.31
CA ASP A 304 -8.77 -3.82 -24.91
C ASP A 304 -9.99 -4.75 -24.95
N LEU A 305 -11.04 -4.38 -24.23
CA LEU A 305 -12.20 -5.25 -24.03
C LEU A 305 -13.16 -5.28 -25.22
N GLU A 306 -13.05 -4.34 -26.16
CA GLU A 306 -13.86 -4.30 -27.37
C GLU A 306 -13.28 -5.24 -28.44
N THR A 307 -11.96 -5.26 -28.57
CA THR A 307 -11.23 -6.04 -29.57
C THR A 307 -10.72 -7.38 -29.05
N GLY A 308 -10.63 -7.56 -27.72
CA GLY A 308 -10.00 -8.71 -27.08
C GLY A 308 -8.47 -8.72 -27.20
N ARG A 309 -7.85 -7.64 -27.68
CA ARG A 309 -6.40 -7.55 -27.87
C ARG A 309 -5.71 -7.30 -26.54
N ILE A 310 -4.67 -8.06 -26.24
CA ILE A 310 -3.75 -7.84 -25.12
C ILE A 310 -2.41 -7.34 -25.66
N THR A 311 -1.82 -6.35 -24.99
CA THR A 311 -0.49 -5.79 -25.28
C THR A 311 0.34 -5.67 -24.03
N HIS A 312 1.67 -5.71 -24.17
CA HIS A 312 2.62 -5.59 -23.07
C HIS A 312 3.48 -4.35 -23.25
N PRO A 313 3.00 -3.16 -22.82
CA PRO A 313 3.78 -1.94 -22.95
C PRO A 313 5.01 -1.99 -22.03
N ALA A 314 6.10 -1.36 -22.48
CA ALA A 314 7.29 -1.14 -21.65
C ALA A 314 7.97 -2.42 -21.13
N TRP A 315 8.06 -3.46 -21.96
CA TRP A 315 8.75 -4.70 -21.60
C TRP A 315 10.23 -4.45 -21.27
N ILE A 316 10.60 -4.66 -20.01
CA ILE A 316 11.96 -4.44 -19.50
C ILE A 316 12.34 -5.51 -18.46
N ASP A 317 13.63 -5.64 -18.21
CA ASP A 317 14.19 -6.56 -17.21
C ASP A 317 14.07 -6.01 -15.77
N ARG A 318 12.86 -5.61 -15.38
CA ARG A 318 12.48 -5.10 -14.05
C ARG A 318 11.04 -5.47 -13.74
N TRP A 319 10.73 -5.63 -12.46
CA TRP A 319 9.36 -5.88 -12.01
C TRP A 319 8.54 -4.59 -12.01
N PHE A 320 7.29 -4.71 -12.46
CA PHE A 320 6.26 -3.70 -12.27
C PHE A 320 5.31 -4.10 -11.13
N TYR A 321 4.85 -3.11 -10.37
CA TYR A 321 3.86 -3.31 -9.29
C TYR A 321 2.78 -2.24 -9.33
N SER A 322 1.58 -2.64 -8.88
CA SER A 322 0.41 -1.80 -8.62
C SER A 322 0.08 -0.81 -9.75
N PRO A 323 -0.11 -1.28 -11.00
CA PRO A 323 -0.40 -0.40 -12.12
C PRO A 323 -1.77 0.26 -11.97
N GLN A 324 -1.86 1.55 -12.25
CA GLN A 324 -3.09 2.34 -12.24
C GLN A 324 -3.16 3.21 -13.49
N TRP A 325 -4.33 3.34 -14.10
CA TRP A 325 -4.49 4.33 -15.18
C TRP A 325 -4.40 5.75 -14.64
N SER A 326 -3.76 6.64 -15.40
CA SER A 326 -3.88 8.06 -15.13
C SER A 326 -5.35 8.51 -15.28
N PRO A 327 -5.81 9.53 -14.53
CA PRO A 327 -7.21 9.97 -14.58
C PRO A 327 -7.72 10.37 -15.98
N ASP A 328 -6.82 10.76 -16.88
CA ASP A 328 -7.13 11.07 -18.28
C ASP A 328 -7.11 9.84 -19.24
N GLY A 329 -6.77 8.66 -18.73
CA GLY A 329 -6.68 7.40 -19.46
C GLY A 329 -5.54 7.32 -20.49
N ARG A 330 -4.59 8.27 -20.47
CA ARG A 330 -3.53 8.35 -21.50
C ARG A 330 -2.25 7.62 -21.12
N SER A 331 -2.01 7.41 -19.83
CA SER A 331 -0.81 6.76 -19.32
C SER A 331 -1.14 5.78 -18.20
N ILE A 332 -0.19 4.91 -17.89
CA ILE A 332 -0.24 4.01 -16.74
C ILE A 332 0.78 4.52 -15.72
N LEU A 333 0.40 4.64 -14.46
CA LEU A 333 1.32 4.83 -13.34
C LEU A 333 1.61 3.46 -12.75
N ALA A 334 2.87 3.18 -12.41
CA ALA A 334 3.25 1.93 -11.75
C ALA A 334 4.50 2.16 -10.90
N MET A 335 4.70 1.30 -9.90
CA MET A 335 6.01 1.16 -9.27
C MET A 335 6.87 0.25 -10.14
N VAL A 336 8.16 0.56 -10.25
CA VAL A 336 9.12 -0.17 -11.06
C VAL A 336 10.34 -0.43 -10.20
N GLU A 337 10.66 -1.72 -10.06
CA GLU A 337 11.88 -2.17 -9.40
C GLU A 337 13.12 -1.57 -10.06
N GLN A 338 14.13 -1.26 -9.26
CA GLN A 338 15.47 -0.85 -9.68
C GLN A 338 16.52 -1.60 -8.83
N ASP A 339 17.80 -1.38 -9.12
CA ASP A 339 18.89 -1.89 -8.28
C ASP A 339 18.81 -1.24 -6.88
N ARG A 340 18.40 -2.05 -5.89
CA ARG A 340 18.21 -1.74 -4.47
C ARG A 340 17.22 -0.61 -4.20
N ASP A 341 16.29 -0.38 -5.12
CA ASP A 341 15.34 0.72 -5.06
C ASP A 341 14.00 0.32 -5.70
N THR A 342 12.93 1.04 -5.37
CA THR A 342 11.65 1.00 -6.10
C THR A 342 11.21 2.41 -6.42
N TRP A 343 10.96 2.71 -7.69
CA TRP A 343 10.56 4.04 -8.16
C TRP A 343 9.15 4.05 -8.74
N VAL A 344 8.46 5.19 -8.64
CA VAL A 344 7.18 5.40 -9.33
C VAL A 344 7.46 5.96 -10.72
N ALA A 345 6.82 5.40 -11.74
CA ALA A 345 6.96 5.81 -13.12
C ALA A 345 5.62 6.04 -13.80
N ARG A 346 5.66 6.84 -14.87
CA ARG A 346 4.59 6.99 -15.85
C ARG A 346 4.98 6.26 -17.14
N ILE A 347 4.09 5.41 -17.63
CA ILE A 347 4.26 4.58 -18.81
C ILE A 347 3.26 5.01 -19.88
N ASP A 348 3.73 5.23 -21.10
CA ASP A 348 2.87 5.39 -22.28
C ASP A 348 2.51 4.00 -22.83
N PRO A 349 1.24 3.59 -22.78
CA PRO A 349 0.83 2.26 -23.24
C PRO A 349 0.92 2.08 -24.76
N ALA A 350 0.99 3.16 -25.54
CA ALA A 350 1.09 3.09 -27.00
C ALA A 350 2.54 2.95 -27.48
N THR A 351 3.47 3.66 -26.83
CA THR A 351 4.88 3.67 -27.24
C THR A 351 5.79 2.81 -26.36
N GLY A 352 5.34 2.46 -25.15
CA GLY A 352 6.17 1.80 -24.13
C GLY A 352 7.18 2.73 -23.45
N ALA A 353 7.10 4.05 -23.68
CA ALA A 353 8.01 5.00 -23.06
C ALA A 353 7.78 5.09 -21.54
N ILE A 354 8.86 5.03 -20.76
CA ILE A 354 8.86 5.13 -19.30
C ILE A 354 9.44 6.47 -18.87
N SER A 355 8.72 7.21 -18.03
CA SER A 355 9.16 8.45 -17.38
C SER A 355 9.13 8.28 -15.86
N TYR A 356 10.30 8.16 -15.23
CA TYR A 356 10.41 8.03 -13.78
C TYR A 356 10.02 9.34 -13.08
N LEU A 357 9.10 9.24 -12.11
CA LEU A 357 8.61 10.35 -11.30
C LEU A 357 9.36 10.47 -9.97
N THR A 358 9.92 9.37 -9.48
CA THR A 358 10.87 9.32 -8.37
C THR A 358 12.18 8.67 -8.80
N GLN A 359 13.26 8.95 -8.06
CA GLN A 359 14.61 8.44 -8.34
C GLN A 359 15.52 8.58 -7.11
N GLY A 360 16.68 7.91 -7.16
CA GLY A 360 17.70 7.88 -6.11
C GLY A 360 17.43 6.81 -5.05
N PRO A 361 18.26 6.76 -3.98
CA PRO A 361 18.25 5.70 -2.98
C PRO A 361 16.99 5.76 -2.13
N ARG A 362 15.96 5.02 -2.53
CA ARG A 362 14.65 5.00 -1.88
C ARG A 362 13.87 3.74 -2.24
N PHE A 363 12.90 3.46 -1.39
CA PHE A 363 11.95 2.38 -1.59
C PHE A 363 10.53 2.94 -1.57
N ALA A 364 9.91 3.07 -2.75
CA ALA A 364 8.47 3.34 -2.85
C ALA A 364 7.67 2.06 -2.58
N SER A 365 6.76 2.10 -1.61
CA SER A 365 5.90 0.97 -1.25
C SER A 365 4.45 1.15 -1.71
N ALA A 366 4.00 2.40 -1.93
CA ALA A 366 2.70 2.69 -2.52
C ALA A 366 2.66 4.08 -3.16
N PHE A 367 1.64 4.34 -3.97
CA PHE A 367 1.33 5.67 -4.47
C PHE A 367 -0.17 5.88 -4.62
N ALA A 368 -0.57 7.15 -4.69
CA ALA A 368 -1.94 7.57 -5.01
C ALA A 368 -1.89 8.66 -6.07
N ALA A 369 -2.91 8.69 -6.94
CA ALA A 369 -3.04 9.71 -7.98
C ALA A 369 -4.46 10.30 -8.05
N HIS A 370 -4.55 11.61 -8.29
CA HIS A 370 -5.82 12.32 -8.55
C HIS A 370 -5.56 13.56 -9.41
N GLY A 371 -6.18 13.63 -10.59
CA GLY A 371 -5.79 14.59 -11.62
C GLY A 371 -4.28 14.55 -11.90
N ASP A 372 -3.61 15.70 -11.76
CA ASP A 372 -2.16 15.84 -11.89
C ASP A 372 -1.40 15.61 -10.56
N ARG A 373 -2.10 15.39 -9.45
CA ARG A 373 -1.52 15.21 -8.11
C ARG A 373 -1.10 13.75 -7.91
N ILE A 374 0.14 13.54 -7.52
CA ILE A 374 0.68 12.22 -7.20
C ILE A 374 1.37 12.30 -5.84
N ALA A 375 0.91 11.44 -4.93
CA ALA A 375 1.57 11.20 -3.65
C ALA A 375 2.26 9.83 -3.69
N VAL A 376 3.44 9.74 -3.11
CA VAL A 376 4.19 8.50 -2.98
C VAL A 376 4.43 8.25 -1.50
N LEU A 377 4.21 7.02 -1.09
CA LEU A 377 4.64 6.49 0.18
C LEU A 377 6.01 5.86 -0.04
N ASP A 378 7.07 6.52 0.41
CA ASP A 378 8.43 6.04 0.25
C ASP A 378 9.27 6.12 1.54
N SER A 379 10.27 5.26 1.60
CA SER A 379 11.27 5.19 2.66
C SER A 379 12.66 5.46 2.10
N ASP A 380 13.57 5.92 2.97
CA ASP A 380 15.01 5.96 2.72
C ASP A 380 15.75 5.38 3.94
N PRO A 381 17.07 5.14 3.89
CA PRO A 381 17.80 4.48 4.98
C PRO A 381 17.73 5.17 6.35
N ARG A 382 17.21 6.41 6.43
CA ARG A 382 17.06 7.20 7.67
C ARG A 382 15.62 7.61 7.95
N THR A 383 14.69 7.31 7.05
CA THR A 383 13.30 7.75 7.13
C THR A 383 12.38 6.55 6.87
N PRO A 384 11.64 6.06 7.90
CA PRO A 384 10.54 5.12 7.67
C PRO A 384 9.56 5.64 6.63
N ALA A 385 8.75 4.76 6.06
CA ALA A 385 7.76 5.12 5.05
C ALA A 385 6.96 6.37 5.48
N ARG A 386 7.01 7.40 4.65
CA ARG A 386 6.26 8.65 4.84
C ARG A 386 5.60 9.09 3.53
N LEU A 387 4.65 10.01 3.60
CA LEU A 387 3.97 10.51 2.40
C LEU A 387 4.65 11.77 1.87
N ASP A 388 5.14 11.68 0.63
CA ASP A 388 5.69 12.78 -0.15
C ASP A 388 4.80 13.07 -1.37
N ALA A 389 4.45 14.33 -1.62
CA ALA A 389 3.97 14.77 -2.93
C ALA A 389 5.13 14.75 -3.91
N VAL A 390 4.93 14.29 -5.16
CA VAL A 390 5.96 14.31 -6.22
C VAL A 390 5.63 15.26 -7.37
N THR A 391 4.36 15.64 -7.52
CA THR A 391 3.91 16.66 -8.46
C THR A 391 3.16 17.78 -7.73
N PRO A 392 3.22 19.06 -8.17
CA PRO A 392 4.15 19.61 -9.15
C PRO A 392 5.59 19.75 -8.60
N TYR A 393 5.79 19.63 -7.29
CA TYR A 393 7.10 19.68 -6.64
C TYR A 393 7.16 18.73 -5.45
N ARG A 394 8.37 18.27 -5.09
CA ARG A 394 8.55 17.39 -3.95
C ARG A 394 8.28 18.11 -2.63
N ARG A 395 7.39 17.55 -1.79
CA ARG A 395 7.08 18.07 -0.45
C ARG A 395 6.58 16.94 0.46
N VAL A 396 7.04 16.93 1.71
CA VAL A 396 6.48 16.05 2.76
C VAL A 396 5.04 16.45 3.06
N LEU A 397 4.13 15.49 2.92
CA LEU A 397 2.71 15.63 3.26
C LEU A 397 2.47 15.18 4.70
N ALA A 398 2.93 13.99 5.05
CA ALA A 398 2.77 13.43 6.39
C ALA A 398 3.96 12.56 6.77
N ASP A 399 4.33 12.61 8.06
CA ASP A 399 5.39 11.82 8.68
C ASP A 399 4.90 11.41 10.09
N SER A 400 4.76 10.10 10.31
CA SER A 400 4.32 9.53 11.58
C SER A 400 5.46 9.35 12.59
N ASN A 401 6.72 9.57 12.19
CA ASN A 401 7.91 9.33 13.00
C ASN A 401 8.87 10.55 13.11
N PRO A 402 8.38 11.80 13.27
CA PRO A 402 9.25 12.99 13.28
C PRO A 402 10.22 13.03 14.48
N TRP A 403 9.95 12.22 15.51
CA TRP A 403 10.82 12.08 16.69
C TRP A 403 12.17 11.43 16.36
N LEU A 404 12.31 10.75 15.22
CA LEU A 404 13.59 10.18 14.76
C LEU A 404 14.65 11.24 14.51
N ALA A 405 14.28 12.51 14.28
CA ALA A 405 15.22 13.62 14.20
C ALA A 405 16.02 13.84 15.50
N GLN A 406 15.58 13.23 16.62
CA GLN A 406 16.27 13.25 17.92
C GLN A 406 17.15 12.01 18.14
N ARG A 407 17.25 11.13 17.14
CA ARG A 407 18.05 9.91 17.18
C ARG A 407 19.25 10.01 16.27
N ARG A 408 20.34 9.39 16.71
CA ARG A 408 21.53 9.17 15.92
C ARG A 408 21.36 7.86 15.18
N LEU A 409 21.09 7.97 13.89
CA LEU A 409 20.92 6.83 12.99
C LEU A 409 22.23 6.49 12.31
N ALA A 410 22.41 5.20 12.03
CA ALA A 410 23.49 4.64 11.26
C ALA A 410 23.42 5.07 9.79
N GLU A 411 24.59 5.15 9.17
CA GLU A 411 24.74 5.42 7.74
C GLU A 411 24.75 4.09 6.98
N MET A 412 23.96 4.02 5.92
CA MET A 412 23.95 2.92 4.95
C MET A 412 24.75 3.33 3.72
N GLN A 413 25.58 2.41 3.23
CA GLN A 413 26.48 2.62 2.10
C GLN A 413 26.27 1.54 1.05
N ASP A 414 26.34 1.97 -0.21
CA ASP A 414 26.46 1.07 -1.35
C ASP A 414 27.82 0.39 -1.33
N VAL A 415 27.81 -0.93 -1.33
CA VAL A 415 29.00 -1.75 -1.52
C VAL A 415 28.72 -2.81 -2.57
N ALA A 416 29.79 -3.38 -3.11
CA ALA A 416 29.69 -4.50 -4.03
C ALA A 416 30.70 -5.58 -3.63
N VAL A 417 30.26 -6.83 -3.71
CA VAL A 417 31.11 -8.00 -3.49
C VAL A 417 31.26 -8.72 -4.83
N GLU A 418 32.49 -8.89 -5.29
CA GLU A 418 32.78 -9.67 -6.50
C GLU A 418 33.19 -11.09 -6.12
N HIS A 419 32.56 -12.08 -6.73
CA HIS A 419 32.94 -13.48 -6.62
C HIS A 419 32.77 -14.19 -7.97
N ASP A 420 33.82 -14.86 -8.45
CA ASP A 420 33.83 -15.58 -9.73
C ASP A 420 33.32 -14.77 -10.95
N GLY A 421 33.63 -13.46 -10.97
CA GLY A 421 33.22 -12.56 -12.05
C GLY A 421 31.77 -12.07 -11.96
N VAL A 422 31.03 -12.43 -10.91
CA VAL A 422 29.71 -11.89 -10.59
C VAL A 422 29.85 -10.79 -9.55
N VAL A 423 29.32 -9.62 -9.86
CA VAL A 423 29.22 -8.50 -8.92
C VAL A 423 27.87 -8.59 -8.24
N ILE A 424 27.89 -8.71 -6.92
CA ILE A 424 26.69 -8.71 -6.08
C ILE A 424 26.61 -7.33 -5.42
N GLN A 425 25.60 -6.57 -5.79
CA GLN A 425 25.29 -5.31 -5.13
C GLN A 425 24.77 -5.58 -3.72
N SER A 426 25.21 -4.79 -2.74
CA SER A 426 24.90 -5.03 -1.33
C SER A 426 24.80 -3.70 -0.58
N LEU A 427 24.23 -3.75 0.62
CA LEU A 427 24.06 -2.58 1.48
C LEU A 427 24.80 -2.79 2.79
N LEU A 428 25.71 -1.87 3.12
CA LEU A 428 26.49 -1.91 4.35
C LEU A 428 26.07 -0.77 5.28
N THR A 429 25.48 -1.12 6.42
CA THR A 429 25.18 -0.18 7.49
C THR A 429 26.28 -0.22 8.55
N LEU A 430 26.92 0.92 8.79
CA LEU A 430 28.02 1.05 9.75
C LEU A 430 27.54 1.64 11.09
N PRO A 431 28.17 1.28 12.23
CA PRO A 431 27.88 1.93 13.49
C PRO A 431 27.99 3.46 13.38
N PRO A 432 27.07 4.24 13.95
CA PRO A 432 27.04 5.69 13.77
C PRO A 432 28.28 6.41 14.32
N ASP A 433 28.99 5.80 15.28
CA ASP A 433 30.21 6.33 15.89
C ASP A 433 31.50 5.67 15.33
N ALA A 434 31.39 4.90 14.24
CA ALA A 434 32.54 4.24 13.63
C ALA A 434 33.54 5.27 13.10
N ARG A 435 34.79 5.18 13.56
CA ARG A 435 35.89 6.01 13.05
C ARG A 435 36.49 5.38 11.80
N PRO A 436 37.10 6.16 10.88
CA PRO A 436 37.88 5.60 9.79
C PRO A 436 38.90 4.57 10.28
N GLY A 437 38.91 3.38 9.66
CA GLY A 437 39.77 2.26 10.04
C GLY A 437 39.22 1.37 11.18
N ALA A 438 38.06 1.68 11.75
CA ALA A 438 37.39 0.79 12.70
C ALA A 438 37.02 -0.56 12.03
N ARG A 439 37.04 -1.63 12.83
CA ARG A 439 36.70 -3.00 12.40
C ARG A 439 35.59 -3.54 13.31
N PRO A 440 34.35 -3.04 13.19
CA PRO A 440 33.24 -3.55 13.98
C PRO A 440 32.99 -5.04 13.66
N PRO A 441 32.44 -5.83 14.60
CA PRO A 441 31.92 -7.15 14.28
C PRO A 441 30.83 -7.03 13.21
N LEU A 442 30.82 -7.96 12.26
CA LEU A 442 29.92 -7.95 11.10
C LEU A 442 28.77 -8.95 11.29
N ILE A 443 27.54 -8.48 11.08
CA ILE A 443 26.36 -9.30 10.87
C ILE A 443 26.09 -9.34 9.37
N VAL A 444 26.06 -10.54 8.78
CA VAL A 444 25.63 -10.74 7.39
C VAL A 444 24.15 -11.10 7.40
N ARG A 445 23.33 -10.27 6.78
CA ARG A 445 21.89 -10.46 6.59
C ARG A 445 21.67 -11.00 5.18
N LEU A 446 21.09 -12.19 5.09
CA LEU A 446 20.70 -12.82 3.84
C LEU A 446 19.18 -12.75 3.77
N HIS A 447 18.64 -12.16 2.71
CA HIS A 447 17.19 -12.07 2.56
C HIS A 447 16.56 -13.44 2.25
N GLY A 448 15.27 -13.61 2.56
CA GLY A 448 14.47 -14.76 2.14
C GLY A 448 13.99 -14.63 0.69
N GLY A 449 13.28 -15.63 0.16
CA GLY A 449 12.78 -15.60 -1.22
C GLY A 449 13.07 -16.90 -1.98
N PRO A 450 13.92 -16.90 -3.02
CA PRO A 450 15.25 -16.26 -3.00
C PRO A 450 15.41 -15.05 -3.93
N VAL A 451 14.32 -14.45 -4.40
CA VAL A 451 14.31 -13.45 -5.50
C VAL A 451 13.89 -12.05 -5.05
N TYR A 452 14.17 -11.74 -3.78
CA TYR A 452 14.02 -10.41 -3.22
C TYR A 452 15.35 -9.64 -3.33
N GLN A 453 15.36 -8.37 -2.93
CA GLN A 453 16.58 -7.60 -2.74
C GLN A 453 16.42 -6.70 -1.52
N TYR A 454 17.49 -6.54 -0.74
CA TYR A 454 17.52 -5.42 0.20
C TYR A 454 17.49 -4.11 -0.58
N SER A 455 16.69 -3.15 -0.10
CA SER A 455 16.54 -1.85 -0.74
C SER A 455 17.04 -0.73 0.16
N HIS A 456 17.17 0.48 -0.40
CA HIS A 456 17.42 1.71 0.35
C HIS A 456 16.17 2.12 1.14
N GLU A 457 15.77 1.29 2.08
CA GLU A 457 14.67 1.51 3.00
C GLU A 457 15.19 1.60 4.44
N PHE A 458 14.36 2.17 5.31
CA PHE A 458 14.67 2.22 6.73
C PHE A 458 14.53 0.83 7.34
N MET A 459 15.65 0.21 7.71
CA MET A 459 15.68 -1.08 8.38
C MET A 459 15.88 -0.92 9.90
N PRO A 460 14.79 -0.98 10.70
CA PRO A 460 14.84 -0.61 12.12
C PRO A 460 15.72 -1.55 12.95
N ASP A 461 15.72 -2.84 12.63
CA ASP A 461 16.59 -3.84 13.23
C ASP A 461 18.07 -3.56 12.93
N TRP A 462 18.41 -3.16 11.70
CA TRP A 462 19.78 -2.82 11.33
C TRP A 462 20.26 -1.56 12.07
N GLN A 463 19.38 -0.59 12.26
CA GLN A 463 19.66 0.60 13.06
C GLN A 463 19.97 0.24 14.53
N VAL A 464 19.25 -0.74 15.11
CA VAL A 464 19.55 -1.24 16.45
C VAL A 464 20.90 -1.95 16.49
N TYR A 465 21.18 -2.87 15.56
CA TYR A 465 22.45 -3.58 15.52
C TYR A 465 23.63 -2.61 15.39
N ALA A 466 23.51 -1.62 14.50
CA ALA A 466 24.51 -0.59 14.30
C ALA A 466 24.71 0.29 15.53
N ALA A 467 23.63 0.67 16.22
CA ALA A 467 23.71 1.39 17.49
C ALA A 467 24.42 0.59 18.60
N GLN A 468 24.41 -0.75 18.53
CA GLN A 468 25.16 -1.64 19.43
C GLN A 468 26.60 -1.91 18.97
N GLY A 469 27.07 -1.26 17.90
CA GLY A 469 28.45 -1.34 17.43
C GLY A 469 28.73 -2.42 16.38
N TYR A 470 27.70 -3.06 15.81
CA TYR A 470 27.85 -4.02 14.72
C TYR A 470 27.78 -3.32 13.36
N ALA A 471 28.59 -3.75 12.39
CA ALA A 471 28.27 -3.50 11.00
C ALA A 471 27.24 -4.52 10.52
N VAL A 472 26.35 -4.10 9.62
CA VAL A 472 25.34 -4.98 9.00
C VAL A 472 25.53 -4.95 7.50
N LEU A 473 25.79 -6.10 6.88
CA LEU A 473 25.87 -6.25 5.43
C LEU A 473 24.66 -7.04 4.96
N GLY A 474 23.75 -6.39 4.24
CA GLY A 474 22.69 -7.07 3.50
C GLY A 474 23.18 -7.47 2.13
N VAL A 475 23.01 -8.76 1.83
CA VAL A 475 23.35 -9.38 0.55
C VAL A 475 22.09 -9.98 -0.05
#